data_AF-A0A7W6HEL6-F1
#
_entry.id   AF-A0A7W6HEL6-F1
#
_cell.length_a   1.000
_cell.length_b   1.000
_cell.length_c   1.000
_cell.angle_alpha   90.00
_cell.angle_beta   90.00
_cell.angle_gamma   90.00
#
_symmetry.space_group_name_H-M   'P 1'
#
loop_
_entity.id
_entity.type
_entity.pdbx_description
1 polymer ?
#
loop_
_entity_poly.entity_id
_entity_poly.type
_entity_poly.pdbx_seq_one_letter_code
_entity_poly.pdbx_strand_id
1 'polypeptide(L)'
;MSTVLRFLFVIPFGFVAACLVAAFALLWPFLEIPPGGVADPVFLFHAAVAFAAQSAQIGSVVLLPFALFALATEIFALSSILLHLAAGLLGGVAVLFGTYGRDVPHMSVQTAILVASLCFALVYWIVAGHRAGRWRRSETRPVPAPTPEG
;
A
#
# COMPACT_ATOMS: atom_id res chain seq x y z
N MET A 1 7.59 4.87 -19.71
CA MET A 1 8.48 4.37 -18.64
C MET A 1 8.78 2.93 -18.98
N SER A 2 10.05 2.53 -19.13
CA SER A 2 10.38 1.13 -19.37
C SER A 2 9.87 0.27 -18.20
N THR A 3 9.39 -0.93 -18.48
CA THR A 3 8.83 -1.86 -17.47
C THR A 3 9.79 -2.02 -16.28
N VAL A 4 11.09 -2.06 -16.55
CA VAL A 4 12.16 -2.15 -15.55
C VAL A 4 12.15 -0.98 -14.56
N LEU A 5 12.05 0.26 -15.02
CA LEU A 5 12.01 1.44 -14.14
C LEU A 5 10.81 1.43 -13.20
N ARG A 6 9.69 0.85 -13.65
CA ARG A 6 8.50 0.75 -12.82
C ARG A 6 8.67 -0.28 -11.70
N PHE A 7 9.24 -1.45 -12.01
CA PHE A 7 9.55 -2.46 -11.00
C PHE A 7 10.63 -1.99 -10.01
N LEU A 8 11.63 -1.23 -10.48
CA LEU A 8 12.74 -0.80 -9.65
C LEU A 8 12.40 0.41 -8.77
N PHE A 9 11.54 1.31 -9.24
CA PHE A 9 11.25 2.56 -8.52
C PHE A 9 9.79 2.68 -8.11
N VAL A 10 8.84 2.61 -9.06
CA VAL A 10 7.43 2.95 -8.77
C VAL A 10 6.78 1.96 -7.80
N ILE A 11 7.03 0.66 -7.94
CA ILE A 11 6.45 -0.35 -7.05
C ILE A 11 7.05 -0.22 -5.63
N PRO A 12 8.38 -0.16 -5.43
CA PRO A 12 8.96 0.07 -4.11
C PRO A 12 8.52 1.39 -3.46
N PHE A 13 8.51 2.50 -4.21
CA PHE A 13 8.03 3.78 -3.67
C PHE A 13 6.54 3.73 -3.31
N GLY A 14 5.72 3.07 -4.13
CA GLY A 14 4.29 2.87 -3.83
C GLY A 14 4.09 2.01 -2.57
N PHE A 15 4.92 0.99 -2.38
CA PHE A 15 4.92 0.18 -1.17
C PHE A 15 5.30 0.97 0.07
N VAL A 16 6.40 1.73 0.02
CA VAL A 16 6.85 2.58 1.13
C VAL A 16 5.78 3.61 1.49
N ALA A 17 5.22 4.31 0.50
CA ALA A 17 4.15 5.27 0.70
C ALA A 17 2.92 4.61 1.36
N ALA A 18 2.53 3.42 0.90
CA ALA A 18 1.43 2.67 1.48
C ALA A 18 1.70 2.27 2.93
N CYS A 19 2.92 1.86 3.28
CA CYS A 19 3.31 1.54 4.66
C CYS A 19 3.22 2.78 5.57
N LEU A 20 3.71 3.94 5.11
CA LEU A 20 3.66 5.19 5.86
C LEU A 20 2.22 5.60 6.15
N VAL A 21 1.34 5.55 5.15
CA VAL A 21 -0.07 5.93 5.32
C VAL A 21 -0.82 4.91 6.19
N ALA A 22 -0.51 3.61 6.07
CA ALA A 22 -1.07 2.59 6.94
C ALA A 22 -0.67 2.82 8.41
N ALA A 23 0.62 3.11 8.66
CA ALA A 23 1.10 3.44 10.00
C ALA A 23 0.40 4.69 10.54
N PHE A 24 0.20 5.71 9.70
CA PHE A 24 -0.50 6.93 10.09
C PHE A 24 -1.95 6.62 10.48
N ALA A 25 -2.68 5.90 9.63
CA ALA A 25 -4.06 5.49 9.90
C ALA A 25 -4.19 4.62 11.16
N LEU A 26 -3.19 3.79 11.45
CA LEU A 26 -3.18 2.92 12.63
C LEU A 26 -2.86 3.68 13.92
N LEU A 27 -1.89 4.60 13.88
CA LEU A 27 -1.39 5.29 15.08
C LEU A 27 -2.19 6.55 15.43
N TRP A 28 -2.62 7.31 14.43
CA TRP A 28 -3.21 8.63 14.61
C TRP A 28 -4.39 8.66 15.60
N PRO A 29 -5.33 7.70 15.60
CA PRO A 29 -6.46 7.71 16.54
C PRO A 29 -6.05 7.53 18.01
N PHE A 30 -4.85 7.00 18.26
CA PHE A 30 -4.35 6.67 19.60
C PHE A 30 -3.17 7.57 20.02
N LEU A 31 -2.84 8.57 19.21
CA LEU A 31 -1.75 9.50 19.51
C LEU A 31 -2.21 10.52 20.56
N GLU A 32 -1.68 10.40 21.77
CA GLU A 32 -1.88 11.37 22.82
C GLU A 32 -0.78 12.44 22.77
N ILE A 33 -1.17 13.68 22.51
CA ILE A 33 -0.26 14.82 22.47
C ILE A 33 -0.36 15.56 23.81
N PRO A 34 0.72 15.60 24.62
CA PRO A 34 0.70 16.33 25.88
C PRO A 34 0.60 17.85 25.65
N PRO A 35 0.13 18.64 26.63
CA PRO A 35 0.10 20.09 26.54
C PRO A 35 1.48 20.65 26.19
N GLY A 36 1.58 21.43 25.11
CA GLY A 36 2.85 21.96 24.60
C GLY A 36 3.70 20.97 23.78
N GLY A 37 3.28 19.71 23.63
CA GLY A 37 4.05 18.66 22.94
C GLY A 37 4.39 18.99 21.48
N VAL A 38 3.52 19.72 20.77
CA VAL A 38 3.80 20.16 19.39
C VAL A 38 4.95 21.18 19.29
N ALA A 39 5.31 21.84 20.39
CA ALA A 39 6.44 22.75 20.46
C ALA A 39 7.68 22.11 21.11
N ASP A 40 7.55 20.90 21.65
CA ASP A 40 8.66 20.16 22.26
C ASP A 40 9.41 19.34 21.19
N PRO A 41 10.65 19.70 20.83
CA PRO A 41 11.42 19.00 19.81
C PRO A 41 11.75 17.55 20.20
N VAL A 42 11.83 17.23 21.50
CA VAL A 42 12.12 15.86 21.97
C VAL A 42 10.90 14.98 21.75
N PHE A 43 9.70 15.46 22.09
CA PHE A 43 8.46 14.78 21.79
C PHE A 43 8.29 14.52 20.29
N LEU A 44 8.51 15.55 19.45
CA LEU A 44 8.40 15.41 17.99
C LEU A 44 9.40 14.39 17.43
N PHE A 45 10.63 14.38 17.95
CA PHE A 45 11.65 13.40 17.56
C PHE A 45 11.21 11.98 17.93
N HIS A 46 10.77 11.73 19.16
CA HIS A 46 10.28 10.42 19.58
C HIS A 46 9.05 9.97 18.78
N ALA A 47 8.11 10.87 18.51
CA ALA A 47 6.93 10.58 17.70
C ALA A 47 7.32 10.20 16.26
N ALA A 48 8.27 10.92 15.65
CA ALA A 48 8.78 10.62 14.32
C ALA A 48 9.49 9.25 14.27
N VAL A 49 10.32 8.94 15.28
CA VAL A 49 11.00 7.64 15.39
C VAL A 49 10.00 6.51 15.57
N ALA A 50 9.01 6.67 16.44
CA ALA A 50 7.95 5.68 16.66
C ALA A 50 7.12 5.43 15.39
N PHE A 51 6.75 6.50 14.67
CA PHE A 51 6.06 6.41 13.39
C PHE A 51 6.89 5.68 12.32
N ALA A 52 8.20 5.99 12.23
CA ALA A 52 9.10 5.32 11.30
C ALA A 52 9.28 3.83 11.65
N ALA A 53 9.43 3.51 12.93
CA ALA A 53 9.51 2.13 13.41
C ALA A 53 8.23 1.34 13.10
N GLN A 54 7.06 1.92 13.36
CA GLN A 54 5.77 1.29 13.04
C GLN A 54 5.61 1.08 11.52
N SER A 55 6.01 2.06 10.71
CA SER A 55 5.96 1.95 9.24
C SER A 55 6.87 0.83 8.74
N ALA A 56 8.07 0.72 9.30
CA ALA A 56 9.01 -0.36 8.99
C ALA A 56 8.48 -1.73 9.43
N GLN A 57 7.85 -1.82 10.60
CA GLN A 57 7.23 -3.04 11.11
C GLN A 57 6.11 -3.51 10.19
N ILE A 58 5.18 -2.62 9.82
CA ILE A 58 4.11 -2.93 8.84
C ILE A 58 4.75 -3.45 7.55
N GLY A 59 5.72 -2.71 7.01
CA GLY A 59 6.46 -3.10 5.81
C GLY A 59 7.06 -4.50 5.91
N SER A 60 7.76 -4.82 7.00
CA SER A 60 8.38 -6.14 7.18
C SER A 60 7.37 -7.30 7.21
N VAL A 61 6.19 -7.09 7.82
CA VAL A 61 5.16 -8.11 7.94
C VAL A 61 4.45 -8.32 6.60
N VAL A 62 4.14 -7.24 5.89
CA VAL A 62 3.36 -7.31 4.66
C VAL A 62 4.20 -7.47 3.39
N LEU A 63 5.52 -7.38 3.46
CA LEU A 63 6.41 -7.39 2.28
C LEU A 63 6.18 -8.59 1.38
N LEU A 64 6.16 -9.81 1.95
CA LEU A 64 6.00 -11.04 1.19
C LEU A 64 4.60 -11.16 0.54
N PRO A 65 3.48 -11.07 1.29
CA PRO A 65 2.16 -11.15 0.67
C PRO A 65 1.92 -10.01 -0.33
N PHE A 66 2.44 -8.81 -0.06
CA PHE A 66 2.42 -7.69 -1.00
C PHE A 66 3.17 -8.01 -2.29
N ALA A 67 4.40 -8.52 -2.21
CA ALA A 67 5.21 -8.82 -3.38
C ALA A 67 4.53 -9.87 -4.28
N LEU A 68 3.95 -10.90 -3.69
CA LEU A 68 3.17 -11.91 -4.41
C LEU A 68 1.95 -11.30 -5.09
N PHE A 69 1.21 -10.44 -4.38
CA PHE A 69 0.03 -9.76 -4.93
C PHE A 69 0.41 -8.77 -6.06
N ALA A 70 1.47 -7.99 -5.88
CA ALA A 70 1.97 -7.06 -6.89
C ALA A 70 2.44 -7.80 -8.14
N LEU A 71 3.12 -8.94 -7.98
CA LEU A 71 3.53 -9.79 -9.10
C LEU A 71 2.30 -10.36 -9.83
N ALA A 72 1.33 -10.91 -9.10
CA ALA A 72 0.11 -11.45 -9.68
C ALA A 72 -0.68 -10.38 -10.45
N THR A 73 -0.92 -9.22 -9.84
CA THR A 73 -1.65 -8.11 -10.50
C THR A 73 -0.94 -7.62 -11.76
N GLU A 74 0.40 -7.63 -11.77
CA GLU A 74 1.18 -7.25 -12.94
C GLU A 74 1.15 -8.29 -14.06
N ILE A 75 1.24 -9.59 -13.73
CA ILE A 75 1.18 -10.69 -14.70
C ILE A 75 -0.20 -10.74 -15.38
N PHE A 76 -1.27 -10.63 -14.59
CA PHE A 76 -2.66 -10.75 -15.02
C PHE A 76 -3.29 -9.42 -15.47
N ALA A 77 -2.54 -8.31 -15.47
CA ALA A 77 -3.02 -6.98 -15.84
C ALA A 77 -4.27 -6.50 -15.04
N LEU A 78 -4.30 -6.86 -13.75
CA LEU A 78 -5.41 -6.57 -12.85
C LEU A 78 -5.23 -5.16 -12.24
N SER A 79 -5.83 -4.15 -12.86
CA SER A 79 -5.70 -2.73 -12.44
C SER A 79 -6.93 -2.18 -11.71
N SER A 80 -7.94 -3.02 -11.45
CA SER A 80 -9.20 -2.60 -10.80
C SER A 80 -8.98 -2.12 -9.37
N ILE A 81 -9.53 -0.95 -9.03
CA ILE A 81 -9.51 -0.39 -7.67
C ILE A 81 -10.21 -1.31 -6.67
N LEU A 82 -11.37 -1.88 -7.05
CA LEU A 82 -12.15 -2.76 -6.19
C LEU A 82 -11.37 -4.02 -5.81
N LEU A 83 -10.58 -4.56 -6.74
CA LEU A 83 -9.73 -5.72 -6.49
C LEU A 83 -8.65 -5.40 -5.45
N HIS A 84 -8.02 -4.23 -5.56
CA HIS A 84 -7.00 -3.80 -4.61
C HIS A 84 -7.59 -3.53 -3.22
N LEU A 85 -8.74 -2.83 -3.15
CA LEU A 85 -9.42 -2.57 -1.89
C LEU A 85 -9.92 -3.87 -1.23
N ALA A 86 -10.44 -4.82 -2.00
CA ALA A 86 -10.82 -6.14 -1.49
C ALA A 86 -9.61 -6.89 -0.94
N ALA A 87 -8.47 -6.88 -1.66
CA ALA A 87 -7.23 -7.47 -1.17
C ALA A 87 -6.74 -6.80 0.12
N GLY A 88 -6.83 -5.47 0.22
CA GLY A 88 -6.53 -4.72 1.44
C GLY A 88 -7.43 -5.14 2.60
N LEU A 89 -8.74 -5.22 2.38
CA LEU A 89 -9.70 -5.62 3.40
C LEU A 89 -9.45 -7.06 3.89
N LEU A 90 -9.24 -7.99 2.95
CA LEU A 90 -8.89 -9.38 3.27
C LEU A 90 -7.56 -9.46 4.03
N GLY A 91 -6.58 -8.64 3.66
CA GLY A 91 -5.32 -8.51 4.38
C GLY A 91 -5.52 -8.04 5.82
N GLY A 92 -6.34 -7.03 6.05
CA GLY A 92 -6.67 -6.54 7.40
C GLY A 92 -7.37 -7.59 8.26
N VAL A 93 -8.32 -8.33 7.66
CA VAL A 93 -8.99 -9.46 8.31
C VAL A 93 -7.98 -10.57 8.64
N ALA A 94 -7.08 -10.90 7.71
CA ALA A 94 -6.03 -11.90 7.93
C ALA A 94 -5.07 -11.49 9.05
N VAL A 95 -4.70 -10.21 9.14
CA VAL A 95 -3.88 -9.67 10.25
C VAL A 95 -4.61 -9.79 11.58
N LEU A 96 -5.90 -9.46 11.64
CA LEU A 96 -6.71 -9.59 12.86
C LEU A 96 -6.71 -11.02 13.38
N PHE A 97 -7.07 -11.99 12.54
CA PHE A 97 -7.13 -13.39 12.95
C PHE A 97 -5.74 -14.00 13.16
N GLY A 98 -4.76 -13.65 12.33
CA GLY A 98 -3.40 -14.18 12.43
C GLY A 98 -2.64 -13.69 13.66
N THR A 99 -2.90 -12.47 14.10
CA THR A 99 -2.20 -11.87 15.26
C THR A 99 -2.93 -12.14 16.58
N TYR A 100 -4.26 -12.03 16.59
CA TYR A 100 -5.06 -12.06 17.82
C TYR A 100 -5.84 -13.36 18.02
N GLY A 101 -5.97 -14.21 17.00
CA GLY A 101 -6.67 -15.48 17.11
C GLY A 101 -8.11 -15.33 17.61
N ARG A 102 -8.39 -15.87 18.80
CA ARG A 102 -9.72 -15.78 19.46
C ARG A 102 -9.85 -14.55 20.36
N ASP A 103 -8.75 -13.94 20.77
CA ASP A 103 -8.72 -12.81 21.70
C ASP A 103 -8.72 -11.50 20.91
N VAL A 104 -9.82 -11.29 20.18
CA VAL A 104 -9.96 -10.15 19.27
C VAL A 104 -9.88 -8.84 20.06
N PRO A 105 -9.06 -7.86 19.64
CA PRO A 105 -8.85 -6.64 20.39
C PRO A 105 -10.10 -5.77 20.42
N HIS A 106 -10.07 -4.70 21.21
CA HIS A 106 -11.18 -3.75 21.29
C HIS A 106 -11.58 -3.22 19.90
N MET A 107 -12.88 -2.93 19.70
CA MET A 107 -13.45 -2.54 18.39
C MET A 107 -12.74 -1.36 17.72
N SER A 108 -12.20 -0.43 18.51
CA SER A 108 -11.40 0.70 18.03
C SER A 108 -10.12 0.24 17.32
N VAL A 109 -9.40 -0.73 17.89
CA VAL A 109 -8.17 -1.29 17.30
C VAL A 109 -8.51 -2.10 16.05
N GLN A 110 -9.60 -2.88 16.08
CA GLN A 110 -10.08 -3.60 14.90
C GLN A 110 -10.36 -2.65 13.74
N THR A 111 -11.09 -1.56 14.02
CA THR A 111 -11.42 -0.53 13.02
C THR A 111 -10.16 0.13 12.48
N ALA A 112 -9.20 0.47 13.35
CA ALA A 112 -7.93 1.06 12.93
C ALA A 112 -7.13 0.12 12.00
N ILE A 113 -7.09 -1.19 12.29
CA ILE A 113 -6.43 -2.18 11.42
C ILE A 113 -7.11 -2.25 10.06
N LEU A 114 -8.45 -2.29 10.01
CA LEU A 114 -9.19 -2.36 8.75
C LEU A 114 -9.01 -1.08 7.92
N VAL A 115 -9.09 0.09 8.55
CA VAL A 115 -8.86 1.39 7.89
C VAL A 115 -7.42 1.48 7.39
N ALA A 116 -6.42 1.13 8.20
CA ALA A 116 -5.02 1.09 7.79
C ALA A 116 -4.79 0.18 6.58
N SER A 117 -5.44 -0.99 6.57
CA SER A 117 -5.33 -1.95 5.46
C SER A 117 -5.99 -1.45 4.17
N LEU A 118 -7.12 -0.76 4.28
CA LEU A 118 -7.77 -0.11 3.14
C LEU A 118 -6.94 1.07 2.61
N CYS A 119 -6.42 1.90 3.51
CA CYS A 119 -5.55 3.03 3.16
C CYS A 119 -4.27 2.54 2.47
N PHE A 120 -3.64 1.48 2.98
CA PHE A 120 -2.50 0.82 2.35
C PHE A 120 -2.82 0.45 0.89
N ALA A 121 -3.91 -0.29 0.68
CA ALA A 121 -4.30 -0.75 -0.64
C ALA A 121 -4.64 0.40 -1.60
N LEU A 122 -5.34 1.42 -1.10
CA LEU A 122 -5.69 2.60 -1.87
C LEU A 122 -4.45 3.37 -2.32
N VAL A 123 -3.53 3.66 -1.41
CA VAL A 123 -2.30 4.42 -1.71
C VAL A 123 -1.44 3.65 -2.69
N TYR A 124 -1.27 2.34 -2.49
CA TYR A 124 -0.54 1.52 -3.46
C TYR A 124 -1.21 1.55 -4.85
N TRP A 125 -2.54 1.47 -4.92
CA TRP A 125 -3.25 1.55 -6.20
C TRP A 125 -3.04 2.90 -6.89
N ILE A 126 -3.13 4.00 -6.16
CA ILE A 126 -2.89 5.36 -6.67
C ILE A 126 -1.48 5.49 -7.24
N VAL A 127 -0.46 5.02 -6.52
CA VAL A 127 0.94 5.20 -6.92
C VAL A 127 1.35 4.23 -8.03
N ALA A 128 1.01 2.94 -7.90
CA ALA A 128 1.56 1.88 -8.74
C ALA A 128 0.50 0.95 -9.37
N GLY A 129 -0.57 0.62 -8.64
CA GLY A 129 -1.54 -0.41 -9.04
C GLY A 129 -2.43 -0.05 -10.25
N HIS A 130 -2.80 1.23 -10.43
CA HIS A 130 -3.65 1.67 -11.56
C HIS A 130 -2.99 1.48 -12.94
N ARG A 131 -1.69 1.17 -12.99
CA ARG A 131 -0.93 0.89 -14.22
C ARG A 131 -0.61 -0.59 -14.41
N ALA A 132 -1.18 -1.48 -13.59
CA ALA A 132 -0.92 -2.92 -13.67
C ALA A 132 -1.09 -3.48 -15.09
N GLY A 133 -0.06 -4.17 -15.59
CA GLY A 133 -0.05 -4.85 -16.90
C GLY A 133 -0.13 -3.95 -18.15
N ARG A 134 0.08 -2.63 -18.03
CA ARG A 134 0.03 -1.71 -19.20
C ARG A 134 1.10 -2.01 -20.27
N TRP A 135 2.20 -2.65 -19.91
CA TRP A 135 3.28 -3.00 -20.85
C TRP A 135 2.80 -3.95 -21.96
N ARG A 136 1.87 -4.87 -21.66
CA ARG A 136 1.27 -5.80 -22.63
C ARG A 136 0.49 -5.10 -23.75
N ARG A 137 -0.09 -3.93 -23.47
CA ARG A 137 -0.91 -3.18 -24.45
C ARG A 137 -0.07 -2.35 -25.42
N SER A 138 1.19 -2.06 -25.09
CA SER A 138 2.09 -1.31 -25.97
C SER A 138 2.60 -2.15 -27.14
N GLU A 139 2.73 -3.47 -26.98
CA GLU A 139 3.19 -4.38 -28.04
C GLU A 139 2.12 -4.65 -29.11
N THR A 140 0.84 -4.42 -28.79
CA THR A 140 -0.29 -4.71 -29.69
C THR A 140 -0.67 -3.53 -30.60
N ARG A 141 0.09 -2.43 -30.61
CA ARG A 141 -0.23 -1.30 -31.52
C ARG A 141 -0.08 -1.77 -32.98
N PRO A 142 -1.16 -1.83 -33.76
CA PRO A 142 -1.07 -2.23 -35.16
C PRO A 142 -0.17 -1.24 -35.90
N VAL A 143 0.80 -1.75 -36.65
CA VAL A 143 1.52 -0.95 -37.64
C VAL A 143 0.47 -0.43 -38.64
N PRO A 144 0.39 0.88 -38.91
CA PRO A 144 -0.54 1.39 -39.91
C PRO A 144 -0.27 0.67 -41.23
N ALA A 145 -1.31 0.11 -41.86
CA ALA A 145 -1.19 -0.48 -43.18
C ALA A 145 -0.64 0.58 -44.15
N PRO A 146 0.31 0.25 -45.04
CA PRO A 146 0.81 1.19 -46.03
C PRO A 146 -0.37 1.72 -46.86
N THR A 147 -0.54 3.03 -46.90
CA THR A 147 -1.50 3.70 -47.77
C THR A 147 -1.12 3.40 -49.22
N PRO A 148 -2.03 2.88 -50.06
CA PRO A 148 -1.75 2.77 -51.48
C PRO A 148 -1.69 4.18 -52.05
N GLU A 149 -0.49 4.66 -52.34
CA GLU A 149 -0.31 5.84 -53.19
C GLU A 149 -0.64 5.42 -54.63
N GLY A 150 -1.56 6.16 -55.25
CA GLY A 150 -2.03 5.97 -56.62
C GLY A 150 -1.19 6.67 -57.66
#